data_AF-A0A960QXY7-F1
#
_entry.id   AF-A0A960QXY7-F1
#
_cell.length_a   1.000
_cell.length_b   1.000
_cell.length_c   1.000
_cell.angle_alpha   90.00
_cell.angle_beta   90.00
_cell.angle_gamma   90.00
#
_symmetry.space_group_name_H-M   'P 1'
#
loop_
_entity.id
_entity.type
_entity.pdbx_description
1 polymer ?
#
loop_
_entity_poly.entity_id
_entity_poly.type
_entity_poly.pdbx_seq_one_letter_code
_entity_poly.pdbx_strand_id
1 'polypeptide(L)'
;MRSRSIVLPVPAPVSSLPRTAILNVVGLTPRHIGPETPFISQFVEREDNVLAHVEPLIPAVTSTMQATYLTGKAPAGHGIVANCWYDRDYA
;
A
#
# COMPACT_ATOMS: atom_id res chain seq x y z
N MET A 1 -8.11 -24.65 47.27
CA MET A 1 -8.60 -23.56 46.39
C MET A 1 -7.46 -22.56 46.17
N ARG A 2 -6.84 -22.53 44.98
CA ARG A 2 -5.81 -21.52 44.64
C ARG A 2 -6.49 -20.38 43.90
N SER A 3 -6.54 -19.20 44.52
CA SER A 3 -6.97 -17.96 43.89
C SER A 3 -6.02 -17.64 42.73
N ARG A 4 -6.52 -17.68 41.49
CA ARG A 4 -5.77 -17.22 40.31
C ARG A 4 -6.05 -15.73 40.15
N SER A 5 -5.10 -14.87 40.51
CA SER A 5 -5.14 -13.46 40.10
C SER A 5 -5.05 -13.40 38.57
N ILE A 6 -6.13 -12.95 37.93
CA ILE A 6 -6.14 -12.59 36.53
C ILE A 6 -5.36 -11.28 36.41
N VAL A 7 -4.14 -11.35 35.89
CA VAL A 7 -3.39 -10.16 35.47
C VAL A 7 -4.03 -9.71 34.15
N LEU A 8 -4.77 -8.60 34.19
CA LEU A 8 -5.28 -7.97 32.98
C LEU A 8 -4.10 -7.45 32.15
N PRO A 9 -4.09 -7.66 30.82
CA PRO A 9 -3.00 -7.19 29.97
C PRO A 9 -2.92 -5.66 30.03
N VAL A 10 -1.71 -5.15 30.27
CA VAL A 10 -1.43 -3.71 30.17
C VAL A 10 -1.74 -3.28 28.73
N PRO A 11 -2.60 -2.27 28.52
CA PRO A 11 -2.93 -1.81 27.18
C PRO A 11 -1.65 -1.34 26.48
N ALA A 12 -1.43 -1.81 25.25
CA ALA A 12 -0.31 -1.39 24.43
C ALA A 12 -0.32 0.14 24.29
N PRO A 13 0.86 0.79 24.29
CA PRO A 13 0.95 2.25 24.19
C PRO A 13 0.22 2.74 22.94
N VAL A 14 -0.75 3.62 23.15
CA VAL A 14 -1.51 4.24 22.07
C VAL A 14 -0.58 5.23 21.37
N SER A 15 -0.20 4.91 20.13
CA SER A 15 0.50 5.84 19.24
C SER A 15 -0.26 7.16 19.15
N SER A 16 0.41 8.28 19.43
CA SER A 16 -0.14 9.63 19.24
C SER A 16 -0.23 10.05 17.77
N LEU A 17 0.32 9.25 16.85
CA LEU A 17 0.14 9.46 15.42
C LEU A 17 -1.23 8.93 14.98
N PRO A 18 -1.92 9.65 14.08
CA PRO A 18 -3.13 9.15 13.45
C PRO A 18 -2.84 7.81 12.78
N ARG A 19 -3.82 6.89 12.84
CA ARG A 19 -3.71 5.61 12.13
C ARG A 19 -3.76 5.87 10.63
N THR A 20 -2.66 5.58 9.94
CA THR A 20 -2.55 5.75 8.48
C THR A 20 -2.72 4.41 7.77
N ALA A 21 -3.54 4.40 6.72
CA ALA A 21 -3.63 3.29 5.78
C ALA A 21 -3.13 3.76 4.41
N ILE A 22 -2.27 2.94 3.77
CA ILE A 22 -1.81 3.17 2.40
C ILE A 22 -2.51 2.14 1.51
N LEU A 23 -3.26 2.63 0.53
CA LEU A 23 -3.97 1.78 -0.43
C LEU A 23 -3.22 1.77 -1.76
N ASN A 24 -2.66 0.62 -2.12
CA ASN A 24 -1.97 0.41 -3.39
C ASN A 24 -2.91 -0.31 -4.37
N VAL A 25 -3.66 0.46 -5.15
CA VAL A 25 -4.73 -0.05 -6.02
C VAL A 25 -4.24 -0.20 -7.46
N VAL A 26 -4.22 -1.43 -7.95
CA VAL A 26 -3.75 -1.75 -9.31
C VAL A 26 -4.68 -1.15 -10.36
N GLY A 27 -4.12 -0.45 -11.35
CA GLY A 27 -4.86 0.09 -12.50
C GLY A 27 -5.73 1.32 -12.22
N LEU A 28 -5.71 1.84 -10.99
CA LEU A 28 -6.42 3.07 -10.67
C LEU A 28 -5.76 4.26 -11.39
N THR A 29 -6.57 5.03 -12.10
CA THR A 29 -6.16 6.25 -12.81
C THR A 29 -7.28 7.29 -12.70
N PRO A 30 -7.02 8.58 -12.93
CA PRO A 30 -8.03 9.62 -12.70
C PRO A 30 -9.33 9.45 -13.49
N ARG A 31 -9.32 8.79 -14.66
CA ARG A 31 -10.54 8.50 -15.43
C ARG A 31 -11.56 7.64 -14.68
N HIS A 32 -11.13 6.92 -13.64
CA HIS A 32 -12.00 6.07 -12.82
C HIS A 32 -12.63 6.85 -11.65
N ILE A 33 -12.19 8.09 -11.41
CA ILE A 33 -12.69 8.95 -10.34
C ILE A 33 -13.81 9.82 -10.92
N GLY A 34 -15.04 9.64 -10.44
CA GLY A 34 -16.22 10.29 -10.99
C GLY A 34 -17.52 9.93 -10.28
N PRO A 35 -18.67 10.02 -10.95
CA PRO A 35 -19.99 9.77 -10.34
C PRO A 35 -20.17 8.38 -9.74
N GLU A 36 -19.54 7.36 -10.33
CA GLU A 36 -19.60 5.96 -9.86
C GLU A 36 -18.64 5.66 -8.69
N THR A 37 -17.76 6.60 -8.35
CA THR A 37 -16.79 6.48 -7.24
C THR A 37 -16.89 7.68 -6.28
N PRO A 38 -18.10 7.97 -5.76
CA PRO A 38 -18.38 9.24 -5.09
C PRO A 38 -17.52 9.49 -3.84
N PHE A 39 -17.17 8.44 -3.10
CA PHE A 39 -16.29 8.56 -1.93
C PHE A 39 -14.85 8.96 -2.30
N ILE A 40 -14.33 8.47 -3.44
CA ILE A 40 -12.99 8.83 -3.90
C ILE A 40 -13.02 10.25 -4.47
N SER A 41 -14.06 10.59 -5.23
CA SER A 41 -14.26 11.94 -5.77
C SER A 41 -14.31 12.98 -4.65
N GLN A 42 -15.15 12.77 -3.64
CA GLN A 42 -15.24 13.64 -2.46
C GLN A 42 -13.95 13.66 -1.63
N PHE A 43 -13.17 12.58 -1.63
CA PHE A 43 -11.88 12.56 -0.95
C PHE A 43 -10.87 13.45 -1.68
N VAL A 44 -10.81 13.39 -3.01
CA VAL A 44 -9.89 14.21 -3.81
C VAL A 44 -10.22 15.71 -3.72
N GLU A 45 -11.50 16.08 -3.59
CA GLU A 45 -11.95 17.48 -3.54
C GLU A 45 -11.68 18.22 -2.21
N ARG A 46 -11.21 17.52 -1.17
CA ARG A 46 -10.91 18.17 0.13
C ARG A 46 -9.70 19.08 0.00
N GLU A 47 -9.77 20.25 0.63
CA GLU A 47 -8.71 21.28 0.53
C GLU A 47 -7.31 20.79 0.93
N ASP A 48 -7.23 19.91 1.94
CA ASP A 48 -5.96 19.34 2.43
C ASP A 48 -5.43 18.15 1.62
N ASN A 49 -6.17 17.71 0.59
CA ASN A 49 -5.82 16.53 -0.21
C ASN A 49 -5.25 16.92 -1.58
N VAL A 50 -4.31 16.11 -2.08
CA VAL A 50 -3.64 16.36 -3.36
C VAL A 50 -3.78 15.14 -4.26
N LEU A 51 -4.27 15.37 -5.48
CA LEU A 51 -4.17 14.41 -6.57
C LEU A 51 -2.82 14.57 -7.27
N ALA A 52 -1.92 13.62 -7.09
CA ALA A 52 -0.62 13.60 -7.76
C ALA A 52 -0.58 12.48 -8.80
N HIS A 53 -0.06 12.80 -9.98
CA HIS A 53 0.27 11.79 -10.99
C HIS A 53 1.63 11.19 -10.68
N VAL A 54 1.69 9.87 -10.55
CA VAL A 54 2.94 9.15 -10.38
C VAL A 54 3.45 8.71 -11.74
N GLU A 55 4.64 9.16 -12.10
CA GLU A 55 5.36 8.63 -13.26
C GLU A 55 5.91 7.24 -12.90
N PRO A 56 5.49 6.18 -13.61
CA PRO A 56 5.93 4.84 -13.30
C PRO A 56 7.39 4.62 -13.72
N LEU A 57 8.10 3.78 -12.97
CA LEU A 57 9.40 3.26 -13.38
C LEU A 57 9.21 2.15 -14.41
N ILE A 58 10.29 1.85 -15.14
CA ILE A 58 10.35 0.70 -16.04
C ILE A 58 11.08 -0.44 -15.34
N PRO A 59 10.54 -1.68 -15.35
CA PRO A 59 9.30 -2.11 -16.01
C PRO A 59 8.04 -1.75 -15.21
N ALA A 60 7.06 -1.13 -15.88
CA ALA A 60 5.80 -0.68 -15.28
C ALA A 60 4.78 -1.83 -15.11
N VAL A 61 5.23 -2.95 -14.55
CA VAL A 61 4.38 -4.09 -14.18
C VAL A 61 4.06 -4.05 -12.69
N THR A 62 2.92 -4.65 -12.32
CA THR A 62 2.33 -4.56 -10.98
C THR A 62 3.32 -4.87 -9.86
N SER A 63 3.93 -6.05 -9.87
CA SER A 63 4.80 -6.51 -8.77
C SER A 63 6.02 -5.63 -8.60
N THR A 64 6.60 -5.16 -9.71
CA THR A 64 7.73 -4.22 -9.71
C THR A 64 7.35 -2.91 -9.04
N MET A 65 6.29 -2.25 -9.52
CA MET A 65 5.86 -0.95 -8.98
C MET A 65 5.40 -1.04 -7.52
N GLN A 66 4.69 -2.11 -7.15
CA GLN A 66 4.27 -2.31 -5.77
C GLN A 66 5.45 -2.53 -4.82
N ALA A 67 6.47 -3.29 -5.23
CA ALA A 67 7.71 -3.44 -4.48
C ALA A 67 8.47 -2.10 -4.37
N THR A 68 8.49 -1.29 -5.43
CA THR A 68 9.07 0.06 -5.37
C THR A 68 8.36 0.93 -4.33
N TYR A 69 7.03 1.04 -4.36
CA TYR A 69 6.28 1.88 -3.41
C TYR A 69 6.43 1.40 -1.96
N LEU A 70 6.50 0.08 -1.76
CA LEU A 70 6.65 -0.50 -0.42
C LEU A 70 8.05 -0.28 0.14
N THR A 71 9.09 -0.36 -0.69
CA THR A 71 10.49 -0.36 -0.23
C THR A 71 11.21 0.97 -0.40
N GLY A 72 10.68 1.88 -1.22
CA GLY A 72 11.35 3.11 -1.63
C GLY A 72 12.60 2.87 -2.51
N LYS A 73 12.80 1.66 -3.02
CA LYS A 73 13.96 1.29 -3.85
C LYS A 73 13.55 1.14 -5.30
N ALA A 74 14.47 1.38 -6.23
CA ALA A 74 14.31 1.04 -7.64
C ALA A 74 14.39 -0.49 -7.85
N PRO A 75 13.99 -1.02 -9.03
CA PRO A 75 14.01 -2.46 -9.31
C PRO A 75 15.37 -3.13 -9.09
N ALA A 76 16.47 -2.44 -9.40
CA ALA A 76 17.82 -2.92 -9.14
C ALA A 76 18.13 -3.12 -7.63
N GLY A 77 17.41 -2.42 -6.74
CA GLY A 77 17.60 -2.51 -5.29
C GLY A 77 16.67 -3.49 -4.58
N HIS A 78 15.50 -3.81 -5.15
CA HIS A 78 14.57 -4.79 -4.57
C HIS A 78 14.47 -6.12 -5.35
N GLY A 79 15.04 -6.21 -6.56
CA GLY A 79 15.14 -7.44 -7.34
C GLY A 79 13.86 -7.89 -8.07
N ILE A 80 12.69 -7.43 -7.63
CA ILE A 80 11.41 -7.70 -8.33
C ILE A 80 11.33 -6.90 -9.63
N VAL A 81 11.63 -7.54 -10.77
CA VAL A 81 11.59 -6.92 -12.12
C VAL A 81 10.45 -7.44 -13.01
N ALA A 82 9.65 -8.39 -12.52
CA ALA A 82 8.56 -9.01 -13.27
C ALA A 82 7.45 -9.47 -12.31
N ASN A 83 6.27 -9.77 -12.86
CA ASN A 83 5.18 -10.39 -12.10
C ASN A 83 5.41 -11.89 -11.87
N CYS A 84 6.07 -12.56 -12.81
CA CYS A 84 6.35 -13.99 -12.78
C CYS A 84 7.77 -14.26 -13.28
N TRP A 85 8.32 -15.41 -12.86
CA TRP A 85 9.63 -15.89 -13.28
C TRP A 85 9.50 -17.27 -13.90
N TYR A 86 10.32 -17.52 -14.92
CA TYR A 86 10.56 -18.87 -15.41
C TYR A 86 11.81 -19.40 -14.72
N ASP A 87 11.65 -20.47 -13.96
CA ASP A 87 12.75 -21.17 -13.31
C ASP A 87 13.15 -22.38 -14.16
N ARG A 88 14.40 -22.39 -14.63
CA ARG A 88 14.93 -23.44 -15.50
C ARG A 88 15.23 -24.73 -14.75
N ASP A 89 15.43 -24.65 -13.43
CA ASP A 89 15.75 -25.82 -12.62
C ASP A 89 14.53 -26.72 -12.38
N TYR A 90 13.32 -26.21 -12.63
CA TYR A 90 12.04 -26.92 -12.54
C TYR A 90 11.38 -27.19 -13.91
N ALA A 91 12.13 -27.03 -15.00
CA ALA A 91 11.65 -27.23 -16.36
C ALA A 91 11.74 -28.68 -16.84
#